data_AF-A0A1F9GR70-F1
#
_entry.id   AF-A0A1F9GR70-F1
#
_cell.length_a   1.000
_cell.length_b   1.000
_cell.length_c   1.000
_cell.angle_alpha   90.00
_cell.angle_beta   90.00
_cell.angle_gamma   90.00
#
_symmetry.space_group_name_H-M   'P 1'
#
loop_
_entity.id
_entity.type
_entity.pdbx_description
1 polymer ?
#
loop_
_entity_poly.entity_id
_entity_poly.type
_entity_poly.pdbx_seq_one_letter_code
_entity_poly.pdbx_strand_id
1 'polypeptide(L)' 'MQGPQLSTETKEFIERLIASGEKWLISDLEKIYQESKDEEDFLQEFQLYLTRLDIKIKTLRDEFSKIFP' A
#
# COMPACT_ATOMS: atom_id res chain seq x y z
N MET A 1 -13.56 17.16 -0.56
CA MET A 1 -12.34 17.20 -1.40
C MET A 1 -12.51 16.10 -2.44
N GLN A 2 -12.36 16.41 -3.73
CA GLN A 2 -12.41 15.41 -4.80
C GLN A 2 -11.04 14.72 -4.82
N GLY A 3 -11.01 13.40 -4.62
CA GLY A 3 -9.77 12.62 -4.67
C GLY A 3 -9.16 12.62 -6.08
N PRO A 4 -7.92 12.13 -6.23
CA PRO A 4 -7.21 12.18 -7.51
C PRO A 4 -7.98 11.41 -8.61
N GLN A 5 -7.88 11.93 -9.83
CA GLN A 5 -8.51 11.35 -11.02
C GLN A 5 -7.72 10.09 -11.44
N LEU A 6 -8.18 8.92 -10.99
CA LEU A 6 -7.54 7.64 -11.31
C LEU A 6 -8.04 7.04 -12.63
N SER A 7 -7.14 6.34 -13.33
CA SER A 7 -7.46 5.41 -14.42
C SER A 7 -8.40 4.27 -13.97
N THR A 8 -8.96 3.57 -14.96
CA THR A 8 -9.84 2.42 -14.71
C THR A 8 -9.06 1.26 -14.09
N GLU A 9 -7.85 0.95 -14.59
CA GLU A 9 -7.06 -0.15 -14.03
C GLU A 9 -6.70 0.07 -12.56
N THR A 10 -6.37 1.31 -12.17
CA THR A 10 -6.04 1.65 -10.79
C THR A 10 -7.23 1.48 -9.86
N LYS A 11 -8.45 1.82 -10.31
CA LYS A 11 -9.68 1.61 -9.53
C LYS A 11 -9.96 0.12 -9.30
N GLU A 12 -9.87 -0.70 -10.34
CA GLU A 12 -10.09 -2.16 -10.24
C GLU A 12 -9.06 -2.84 -9.33
N PHE A 13 -7.83 -2.33 -9.28
CA PHE A 13 -6.82 -2.79 -8.33
C PHE A 13 -7.21 -2.50 -6.88
N ILE A 14 -7.66 -1.27 -6.59
CA ILE A 14 -8.10 -0.87 -5.24
C ILE A 14 -9.30 -1.72 -4.79
N GLU A 15 -10.28 -1.94 -5.67
CA GLU A 15 -11.45 -2.79 -5.37
C GLU A 15 -11.04 -4.23 -5.02
N ARG A 16 -10.02 -4.79 -5.68
CA ARG A 16 -9.46 -6.11 -5.37
C ARG A 16 -8.78 -6.14 -4.01
N LEU A 17 -8.02 -5.11 -3.66
CA LEU A 17 -7.41 -4.98 -2.33
C LEU A 17 -8.47 -4.88 -1.22
N ILE A 18 -9.57 -4.18 -1.49
CA ILE A 18 -10.70 -4.13 -0.55
C ILE A 18 -11.33 -5.51 -0.37
N ALA A 19 -11.50 -6.25 -1.47
CA ALA A 19 -12.07 -7.60 -1.47
C ALA A 19 -11.15 -8.67 -0.84
N SER A 20 -9.82 -8.51 -0.90
CA SER A 20 -8.85 -9.47 -0.33
C SER A 20 -8.84 -9.48 1.20
N GLY A 21 -9.42 -8.45 1.84
CA GLY A 21 -9.49 -8.35 3.30
C GLY A 21 -8.18 -7.89 3.94
N GLU A 22 -7.26 -7.33 3.17
CA GLU A 22 -6.01 -6.72 3.64
C GLU A 22 -6.29 -5.36 4.32
N LYS A 23 -7.09 -5.37 5.38
CA LYS A 23 -7.60 -4.17 6.09
C LYS A 23 -6.50 -3.22 6.54
N TRP A 24 -5.33 -3.75 6.91
CA TRP A 24 -4.17 -2.96 7.31
C TRP A 24 -3.58 -2.20 6.11
N LEU A 25 -3.58 -2.81 4.92
CA LEU A 25 -3.11 -2.18 3.69
C LEU A 25 -4.13 -1.14 3.19
N ILE A 26 -5.44 -1.42 3.32
CA ILE A 26 -6.51 -0.50 2.91
C ILE A 26 -6.39 0.85 3.63
N SER A 27 -6.16 0.87 4.95
CA SER A 27 -6.07 2.13 5.70
C SER A 27 -4.88 2.99 5.26
N ASP A 28 -3.73 2.36 4.98
CA ASP A 28 -2.55 3.08 4.50
C ASP A 28 -2.73 3.52 3.04
N LEU A 29 -3.37 2.69 2.21
CA LEU A 29 -3.71 3.00 0.82
C LEU A 29 -4.71 4.16 0.71
N GLU A 30 -5.74 4.19 1.55
CA GLU A 30 -6.70 5.30 1.64
C GLU A 30 -5.99 6.59 2.01
N LYS A 31 -5.04 6.54 2.95
CA LYS A 31 -4.24 7.70 3.33
C LYS A 31 -3.40 8.20 2.16
N ILE A 32 -2.67 7.31 1.48
CA ILE A 32 -1.88 7.66 0.29
C ILE A 32 -2.80 8.29 -0.77
N TYR A 33 -3.95 7.67 -1.05
CA TYR A 33 -4.92 8.18 -2.01
C TYR A 33 -5.45 9.59 -1.66
N GLN A 34 -5.72 9.88 -0.39
CA GLN A 34 -6.19 11.20 0.04
C GLN A 34 -5.10 12.28 0.01
N GLU A 35 -3.83 11.88 0.20
CA GLU A 35 -2.68 12.78 0.24
C GLU A 35 -2.07 13.03 -1.15
N SER A 36 -2.32 12.14 -2.12
CA SER A 36 -1.81 12.25 -3.49
C SER A 36 -2.49 13.35 -4.30
N LYS A 37 -1.69 14.04 -5.11
CA LYS A 37 -2.15 15.15 -5.97
C LYS A 37 -2.79 14.67 -7.27
N ASP A 38 -2.25 13.58 -7.82
CA ASP A 38 -2.68 12.96 -9.07
C ASP A 38 -2.34 11.46 -9.05
N GLU A 39 -2.62 10.77 -10.16
CA GLU A 39 -2.37 9.35 -10.29
C GLU A 39 -0.87 9.00 -10.29
N GLU A 40 0.00 9.83 -10.85
CA GLU A 40 1.43 9.56 -10.89
C GLU A 40 2.03 9.63 -9.48
N ASP A 41 1.68 10.67 -8.73
CA ASP A 41 2.04 10.86 -7.32
C ASP A 41 1.53 9.69 -6.46
N PHE A 42 0.29 9.25 -6.68
CA PHE A 42 -0.28 8.08 -6.01
C PHE A 42 0.52 6.80 -6.26
N LEU A 43 0.84 6.50 -7.52
CA LEU A 43 1.56 5.29 -7.88
C LEU A 43 2.99 5.29 -7.30
N GLN A 44 3.66 6.44 -7.29
CA GLN A 44 4.99 6.59 -6.71
C GLN A 44 4.96 6.37 -5.19
N GLU A 45 4.06 7.05 -4.48
CA GLU A 45 3.93 6.91 -3.02
C GLU A 45 3.50 5.48 -2.62
N PHE A 46 2.61 4.86 -3.40
CA PHE A 46 2.21 3.48 -3.16
C PHE A 46 3.37 2.50 -3.39
N GLN A 47 4.18 2.69 -4.44
CA GLN A 47 5.38 1.89 -4.67
C GLN A 47 6.42 2.03 -3.54
N LEU A 48 6.61 3.25 -3.03
CA LEU A 48 7.47 3.52 -1.87
C LEU A 48 6.96 2.82 -0.62
N TYR A 49 5.64 2.86 -0.38
CA TYR A 49 5.01 2.16 0.73
C TYR A 49 5.24 0.65 0.66
N LEU A 50 5.00 0.01 -0.50
CA LEU A 50 5.25 -1.42 -0.69
C LEU A 50 6.72 -1.80 -0.45
N THR A 51 7.65 -0.96 -0.90
CA THR A 51 9.08 -1.16 -0.66
C THR A 51 9.42 -1.13 0.84
N ARG A 52 8.87 -0.15 1.58
CA ARG A 52 9.06 -0.04 3.03
C ARG A 52 8.45 -1.22 3.77
N LEU A 53 7.30 -1.72 3.31
CA LEU A 53 6.65 -2.89 3.87
C LEU A 53 7.50 -4.15 3.69
N ASP A 54 8.05 -4.38 2.49
CA ASP A 54 8.92 -5.54 2.23
C ASP A 54 10.16 -5.52 3.15
N ILE A 55 10.78 -4.35 3.35
CA ILE A 55 11.89 -4.19 4.30
C ILE A 55 11.44 -4.55 5.73
N LYS A 56 10.30 -4.03 6.19
CA LYS A 56 9.76 -4.34 7.54
C LYS A 56 9.49 -5.83 7.72
N ILE A 57 8.89 -6.50 6.72
CA ILE A 57 8.61 -7.93 6.76
C ILE A 57 9.91 -8.73 6.83
N LYS A 58 10.93 -8.35 6.05
CA LYS A 58 12.27 -8.96 6.10
C LYS A 58 12.89 -8.81 7.49
N THR A 59 12.89 -7.60 8.06
CA THR A 59 13.42 -7.36 9.41
C THR A 59 12.70 -8.19 10.46
N LEU A 60 11.36 -8.24 10.44
CA LEU A 60 10.57 -9.07 11.36
C LEU A 60 10.89 -10.56 11.23
N ARG A 61 11.11 -11.05 10.00
CA ARG A 61 11.51 -12.44 9.76
C ARG A 61 12.90 -12.73 10.31
N ASP A 62 13.85 -11.82 10.12
CA ASP A 62 15.21 -11.95 10.64
C ASP A 62 15.20 -11.95 12.19
N GLU A 63 14.39 -11.09 12.80
CA GLU A 63 14.18 -11.07 14.26
C GLU A 63 13.54 -12.36 14.76
N PHE A 64 12.50 -12.86 14.09
CA PHE A 64 11.85 -14.13 14.45
C PHE A 64 12.84 -15.30 14.38
N SER A 65 13.66 -15.37 13.32
CA SER A 65 14.64 -16.44 13.11
C SER A 65 15.76 -16.43 14.14
N LYS A 66 16.05 -15.27 14.76
CA LYS A 66 17.00 -15.17 15.89
C LYS A 66 16.42 -15.72 17.19
N ILE A 67 15.10 -15.66 17.36
CA ILE A 67 14.40 -16.14 18.56
C ILE A 67 14.06 -17.63 18.41
N PHE A 68 13.73 -18.06 17.20
CA PHE A 68 13.35 -19.43 16.84
C PHE A 68 14.18 -19.92 15.64
N PRO A 69 15.39 -20.46 15.88
CA PRO A 69 16.27 -20.97 14.82
C PRO A 69 15.77 -22.27 14.18
#